data_AF-A0A963SSI8-F1
#
_entry.id   AF-A0A963SSI8-F1
#
_cell.length_a   1.000
_cell.length_b   1.000
_cell.length_c   1.000
_cell.angle_alpha   90.00
_cell.angle_beta   90.00
_cell.angle_gamma   90.00
#
_symmetry.space_group_name_H-M   'P 1'
#
loop_
_entity.id
_entity.type
_entity.pdbx_description
1 polymer ?
#
loop_
_entity_poly.entity_id
_entity_poly.type
_entity_poly.pdbx_seq_one_letter_code
_entity_poly.pdbx_strand_id
1 'polypeptide(L)' 'MTRTEILRIRKYLNNKFGSDKFTLEKSQSGDDSMEVHLNGEFIGLIYRDEDEGEVSYAFQMAILEMDLPNAADASLI' A
#
# COMPACT_ATOMS: atom_id res chain seq x y z
N MET A 1 -12.29 -5.46 -5.86
CA MET A 1 -11.98 -6.06 -4.53
C MET A 1 -13.18 -6.05 -3.60
N THR A 2 -13.43 -7.14 -2.87
CA THR A 2 -14.51 -7.28 -1.88
C THR A 2 -14.13 -6.70 -0.52
N ARG A 3 -15.12 -6.43 0.34
CA ARG A 3 -14.90 -5.98 1.73
C ARG A 3 -13.99 -6.92 2.53
N THR A 4 -14.14 -8.23 2.35
CA THR A 4 -13.35 -9.23 3.06
C THR A 4 -11.88 -9.19 2.61
N GLU A 5 -11.61 -9.06 1.31
CA GLU A 5 -10.24 -8.92 0.79
C GLU A 5 -9.58 -7.66 1.35
N ILE A 6 -10.27 -6.52 1.33
CA ILE A 6 -9.79 -5.24 1.88
C ILE A 6 -9.41 -5.39 3.36
N LEU A 7 -10.27 -6.01 4.18
CA LEU A 7 -9.98 -6.23 5.59
C LEU A 7 -8.78 -7.16 5.82
N ARG A 8 -8.63 -8.20 4.99
CA ARG A 8 -7.49 -9.13 5.06
C ARG A 8 -6.18 -8.43 4.71
N ILE A 9 -6.16 -7.61 3.66
CA ILE A 9 -4.97 -6.87 3.23
C ILE A 9 -4.58 -5.82 4.27
N ARG A 10 -5.54 -5.05 4.79
CA ARG A 10 -5.29 -4.10 5.87
C ARG A 10 -4.65 -4.79 7.09
N LYS A 11 -5.21 -5.92 7.52
CA LYS A 11 -4.67 -6.70 8.63
C LYS A 11 -3.27 -7.23 8.31
N TYR A 12 -3.03 -7.69 7.08
CA TYR A 12 -1.73 -8.16 6.64
C TYR A 12 -0.67 -7.05 6.71
N LEU A 13 -0.95 -5.86 6.15
CA LEU A 13 -0.01 -4.72 6.19
C LEU A 13 0.30 -4.29 7.63
N ASN A 14 -0.73 -4.13 8.45
CA ASN A 14 -0.59 -3.80 9.87
C ASN A 14 0.30 -4.82 10.61
N ASN A 15 0.06 -6.12 10.42
CA ASN A 15 0.89 -7.15 11.03
C ASN A 15 2.33 -7.17 10.46
N LYS A 16 2.49 -7.05 9.14
CA LYS A 16 3.77 -7.15 8.45
C LYS A 16 4.74 -6.03 8.86
N PHE A 17 4.23 -4.83 9.06
CA PHE A 17 5.00 -3.64 9.40
C PHE A 17 4.90 -3.25 10.88
N GLY A 18 4.23 -4.04 11.72
CA GLY A 18 4.07 -3.74 13.15
C GLY A 18 3.33 -2.44 13.43
N SER A 19 2.30 -2.14 12.63
CA SER A 19 1.51 -0.90 12.66
C SER A 19 0.03 -1.22 12.85
N ASP A 20 -0.75 -0.25 13.31
CA ASP A 20 -2.23 -0.27 13.33
C ASP A 20 -2.84 0.82 12.43
N LYS A 21 -1.97 1.59 11.77
CA LYS A 21 -2.29 2.84 11.06
C LYS A 21 -2.51 2.69 9.56
N PHE A 22 -2.38 1.49 9.00
CA PHE A 22 -2.74 1.27 7.60
C PHE A 22 -4.26 1.30 7.43
N THR A 23 -4.71 2.03 6.41
CA THR A 23 -6.09 2.06 5.91
C THR A 23 -6.10 1.86 4.40
N LEU A 24 -7.24 1.41 3.88
CA LEU A 24 -7.46 1.18 2.45
C LEU A 24 -8.74 1.89 2.04
N GLU A 25 -8.66 2.71 0.99
CA GLU A 25 -9.77 3.47 0.45
C GLU A 25 -9.94 3.20 -1.05
N LYS A 26 -11.15 3.37 -1.58
CA LYS A 26 -11.38 3.16 -3.01
C LYS A 26 -10.65 4.25 -3.79
N SER A 27 -9.90 3.86 -4.82
CA SER A 27 -9.35 4.84 -5.76
C SER A 27 -10.46 5.66 -6.40
N GLN A 28 -10.23 6.97 -6.54
CA GLN A 28 -11.13 7.85 -7.29
C GLN A 28 -11.10 7.57 -8.79
N SER A 29 -10.03 6.95 -9.30
CA SER A 29 -9.86 6.70 -10.74
C SER A 29 -10.74 5.57 -11.29
N GLY A 30 -11.40 4.78 -10.43
CA GLY A 30 -12.32 3.72 -10.85
C GLY A 30 -11.63 2.46 -11.39
N ASP A 31 -10.30 2.45 -11.46
CA ASP A 31 -9.50 1.26 -11.70
C ASP A 31 -9.69 0.28 -10.52
N ASP A 32 -9.57 -1.03 -10.73
CA ASP A 32 -9.75 -2.09 -9.71
C ASP A 32 -8.65 -2.09 -8.62
N SER A 33 -8.34 -0.91 -8.10
CA SER A 33 -7.30 -0.61 -7.13
C SER A 33 -7.85 0.04 -5.87
N MET A 34 -7.04 -0.05 -4.82
CA MET A 34 -7.29 0.56 -3.52
C MET A 34 -6.13 1.48 -3.19
N GLU A 35 -6.43 2.70 -2.76
CA GLU A 35 -5.46 3.59 -2.15
C GLU A 35 -5.01 3.02 -0.81
N VAL A 36 -3.71 2.98 -0.60
CA VAL A 36 -3.09 2.62 0.67
C VAL A 36 -2.71 3.90 1.38
N HIS A 37 -3.19 4.04 2.60
CA HIS A 37 -2.87 5.17 3.46
C HIS A 37 -2.18 4.70 4.73
N LEU A 38 -1.19 5.46 5.20
CA LEU A 38 -0.52 5.26 6.49
C LEU A 38 -0.64 6.54 7.30
N ASN A 39 -1.26 6.48 8.49
CA ASN A 39 -1.58 7.68 9.29
C ASN A 39 -2.43 8.72 8.53
N GLY A 40 -3.21 8.30 7.53
CA GLY A 40 -4.03 9.20 6.70
C GLY A 40 -3.27 9.87 5.55
N GLU A 41 -2.00 9.53 5.35
CA GLU A 41 -1.21 9.93 4.18
C GLU A 41 -1.26 8.85 3.11
N PHE A 42 -1.52 9.23 1.86
CA PHE A 42 -1.47 8.32 0.71
C PHE A 42 -0.04 7.87 0.46
N ILE A 43 0.17 6.56 0.38
CA ILE A 43 1.51 5.97 0.21
C ILE A 43 1.59 5.01 -0.99
N GLY A 44 0.50 4.80 -1.72
CA GLY A 44 0.52 3.97 -2.92
C GLY A 44 -0.82 3.30 -3.23
N LEU A 45 -0.79 2.38 -4.19
CA LEU A 45 -1.96 1.69 -4.70
C LEU A 45 -1.78 0.18 -4.58
N ILE A 46 -2.86 -0.52 -4.24
CA ILE A 46 -2.94 -1.98 -4.34
C ILE A 46 -3.88 -2.36 -5.47
N TYR A 47 -3.40 -3.20 -6.38
CA TYR A 47 -4.18 -3.80 -7.45
C TYR A 47 -4.45 -5.25 -7.13
N ARG A 48 -5.66 -5.71 -7.39
CA ARG A 48 -5.98 -7.15 -7.36
C ARG A 48 -5.69 -7.72 -8.74
N ASP A 49 -4.98 -8.83 -8.76
CA ASP A 49 -4.76 -9.63 -9.96
C ASP A 49 -5.32 -11.03 -9.75
N GLU A 50 -5.84 -11.63 -10.81
CA GLU A 50 -6.35 -12.99 -10.83
C GLU A 50 -5.89 -13.67 -12.10
N ASP A 51 -4.97 -14.62 -11.94
CA ASP A 51 -4.37 -15.36 -13.04
C ASP A 51 -4.45 -16.86 -12.74
N GLU A 52 -4.91 -17.64 -13.72
CA GLU A 52 -5.11 -19.10 -13.61
C GLU A 52 -5.89 -19.56 -12.33
N GLY A 53 -6.75 -18.72 -11.78
CA GLY A 53 -7.53 -19.00 -10.55
C GLY A 53 -6.77 -18.71 -9.24
N GLU A 54 -5.55 -18.20 -9.32
CA GLU A 54 -4.79 -17.68 -8.19
C GLU A 54 -5.00 -16.17 -8.05
N VAL A 55 -5.34 -15.74 -6.83
CA VAL A 55 -5.54 -14.32 -6.52
C VAL A 55 -4.29 -13.77 -5.87
N SER A 56 -3.73 -12.71 -6.45
CA SER A 56 -2.61 -11.96 -5.89
C SER A 56 -2.94 -10.48 -5.75
N TYR A 57 -2.12 -9.76 -4.99
CA TYR A 57 -2.27 -8.32 -4.78
C TYR A 57 -0.93 -7.62 -4.95
N ALA A 58 -0.84 -6.71 -5.91
CA ALA A 58 0.36 -5.92 -6.17
C ALA A 58 0.28 -4.59 -5.44
N PHE A 59 1.21 -4.32 -4.53
CA PHE A 59 1.36 -3.02 -3.89
C PHE A 59 2.42 -2.19 -4.62
N GLN A 60 2.02 -1.04 -5.14
CA GLN A 60 2.89 -0.09 -5.81
C GLN A 60 2.98 1.20 -4.99
N MET A 61 4.19 1.54 -4.56
CA MET A 61 4.53 2.78 -3.86
C MET A 61 5.54 3.53 -4.72
N ALA A 62 5.23 4.76 -5.08
CA ALA A 62 6.21 5.67 -5.65
C ALA A 62 7.04 6.25 -4.50
N ILE A 63 8.36 6.21 -4.65
CA ILE A 63 9.29 6.91 -3.75
C ILE A 63 9.95 7.99 -4.58
N LEU A 64 9.78 9.25 -4.18
CA LEU A 64 10.34 10.39 -4.88
C LEU A 64 11.64 10.85 -4.20
N GLU A 65 12.52 11.49 -4.95
CA GLU A 65 13.79 12.03 -4.42
C GLU A 65 13.55 12.95 -3.22
N MET A 66 12.48 13.74 -3.24
CA MET A 66 12.12 14.66 -2.15
C MET A 66 11.69 13.97 -0.85
N ASP A 67 11.31 12.68 -0.92
CA ASP A 67 10.91 11.89 0.23
C ASP A 67 12.13 11.21 0.89
N LEU A 68 13.27 11.18 0.20
CA LEU A 68 14.49 10.57 0.68
C LEU A 68 15.25 11.51 1.63
N PRO A 69 15.93 10.98 2.67
CA PRO A 69 16.90 11.75 3.42
C PRO A 69 17.97 12.34 2.50
N ASN A 70 18.60 13.44 2.92
CA ASN A 70 19.78 13.93 2.21
C ASN A 70 20.83 12.81 2.10
N ALA A 71 21.44 12.64 0.93
CA ALA A 71 22.46 11.63 0.69
C ALA A 71 23.61 11.64 1.73
N ALA A 72 23.96 12.81 2.26
CA ALA A 72 24.94 12.93 3.33
C ALA A 72 24.46 12.29 4.64
N ASP A 73 23.19 12.46 5.00
CA ASP A 73 22.59 11.86 6.20
C ASP A 73 22.42 10.35 6.06
N ALA A 74 22.09 9.87 4.85
CA ALA A 74 21.94 8.44 4.57
C ALA A 74 23.26 7.66 4.71
N SER A 75 24.41 8.29 4.46
CA SER A 75 25.73 7.66 4.60
C SER A 75 26.18 7.41 6.05
N LEU A 76 25.42 7.90 7.02
CA LEU A 76 25.70 7.79 8.46
C LEU A 76 24.80 6.76 9.16
N ILE A 77 23.91 6.07 8.42
CA ILE A 77 22.95 5.06 8.90
C ILE A 77 23.44 3.67 8.48
#